data_AF-L0AVY7-F1
#
_entry.id   AF-L0AVY7-F1
#
_cell.length_a   1.000
_cell.length_b   1.000
_cell.length_c   1.000
_cell.angle_alpha   90.00
_cell.angle_beta   90.00
_cell.angle_gamma   90.00
#
_symmetry.space_group_name_H-M   'P 1'
#
loop_
_entity.id
_entity.type
_entity.pdbx_description
1 polymer ?
#
loop_
_entity_poly.entity_id
_entity_poly.type
_entity_poly.pdbx_seq_one_letter_code
_entity_poly.pdbx_strand_id
1 'polypeptide(L)'
;MKFLAVLWTVCLVGLCSASCCGGDVTDGDTLDLLNPDESKVDVGEETSHGIRWKVLTPKGNANFKSFTEGRVDVGTTTEKFKYAKISLDPRAPLVEIAHGGVRYKLNHYEKSGGKWKETDYSEFDKKVNAIKKNVVKPETAPEAKQEQQSANADGTSNNPED
;
A
#
# COMPACT_ATOMS: atom_id res chain seq x y z
N MET A 1 20.62 51.74 20.45
CA MET A 1 21.54 50.99 21.34
C MET A 1 20.85 50.92 22.70
N LYS A 2 20.39 49.80 23.25
CA LYS A 2 20.90 48.43 23.24
C LYS A 2 19.71 47.44 23.29
N PHE A 3 19.72 46.47 22.38
CA PHE A 3 19.14 45.16 22.64
C PHE A 3 20.03 44.46 23.68
N LEU A 4 19.45 43.64 24.56
CA LEU A 4 19.95 42.32 25.02
C LEU A 4 19.41 41.95 26.40
N ALA A 5 19.03 40.67 26.51
CA ALA A 5 18.66 39.90 27.70
C ALA A 5 17.33 40.33 28.35
N VAL A 6 16.33 39.47 28.46
CA VAL A 6 16.39 38.18 29.18
C VAL A 6 15.50 37.15 28.47
N LEU A 7 16.15 36.20 27.79
CA LEU A 7 15.54 34.93 27.39
C LEU A 7 15.83 33.91 28.50
N TRP A 8 14.91 32.96 28.65
CA TRP A 8 14.97 31.75 29.48
C TRP A 8 14.72 31.91 30.99
N THR A 9 13.46 31.68 31.35
CA THR A 9 13.05 30.54 32.20
C THR A 9 11.54 30.49 32.20
N VAL A 10 10.92 29.42 31.69
CA VAL A 10 9.94 28.57 32.39
C VAL A 10 9.72 27.35 31.49
N CYS A 11 10.51 26.29 31.73
CA CYS A 11 10.03 24.93 31.54
C CYS A 11 8.91 24.66 32.56
N LEU A 12 8.05 23.69 32.23
CA LEU A 12 7.01 23.09 33.08
C LEU A 12 5.64 23.76 33.00
N VAL A 13 4.96 23.59 31.87
CA VAL A 13 3.70 22.83 31.93
C VAL A 13 3.64 21.93 30.72
N GLY A 14 4.18 20.71 30.89
CA GLY A 14 3.75 19.57 30.10
C GLY A 14 2.27 19.35 30.41
N LEU A 15 1.42 20.07 29.69
CA LEU A 15 0.01 19.75 29.57
C LEU A 15 -0.06 18.52 28.64
N CYS A 16 0.40 17.38 29.16
CA CYS A 16 -0.14 16.10 28.73
C CYS A 16 -1.61 16.16 29.13
N SER A 17 -2.44 16.67 28.23
CA SER A 17 -3.85 16.34 28.22
C SER A 17 -3.92 14.83 28.15
N ALA A 18 -4.08 14.22 29.32
CA ALA A 18 -4.69 12.93 29.49
C ALA A 18 -6.08 12.99 28.86
N SER A 19 -6.14 12.95 27.53
CA SER A 19 -7.30 12.50 26.82
C SER A 19 -7.35 11.00 27.07
N CYS A 20 -8.32 10.63 27.89
CA CYS A 20 -8.82 9.29 28.10
C CYS A 20 -9.06 8.59 26.76
N CYS A 21 -8.03 7.97 26.20
CA CYS A 21 -8.21 6.84 25.31
C CYS A 21 -8.24 5.62 26.22
N GLY A 22 -9.38 5.43 26.90
CA GLY A 22 -9.80 4.10 27.30
C GLY A 22 -10.00 3.31 26.03
N GLY A 23 -8.90 2.83 25.46
CA GLY A 23 -8.94 1.78 24.47
C GLY A 23 -9.62 0.63 25.17
N ASP A 24 -10.81 0.29 24.70
CA ASP A 24 -11.39 -1.02 24.90
C ASP A 24 -10.25 -2.01 24.65
N VAL A 25 -9.71 -2.59 25.72
CA VAL A 25 -8.58 -3.52 25.65
C VAL A 25 -9.17 -4.76 25.00
N THR A 26 -9.18 -4.77 23.68
CA THR A 26 -9.40 -5.99 22.93
C THR A 26 -8.23 -6.89 23.29
N ASP A 27 -8.48 -7.97 24.03
CA ASP A 27 -7.51 -8.98 24.48
C ASP A 27 -6.87 -9.70 23.27
N GLY A 28 -6.05 -8.99 22.51
CA GLY A 28 -5.38 -9.51 21.33
C GLY A 28 -4.19 -8.67 20.91
N ASP A 29 -3.32 -9.31 20.13
CA ASP A 29 -2.10 -8.72 19.65
C ASP A 29 -2.37 -7.64 18.59
N THR A 30 -1.39 -6.76 18.43
CA THR A 30 -1.34 -5.80 17.33
C THR A 30 -0.55 -6.39 16.17
N LEU A 31 -1.11 -6.37 14.97
CA LEU A 31 -0.42 -6.71 13.73
C LEU A 31 0.12 -5.44 13.06
N ASP A 32 1.44 -5.34 12.88
CA ASP A 32 2.04 -4.34 12.00
C ASP A 32 2.04 -4.86 10.55
N LEU A 33 1.31 -4.18 9.67
CA LEU A 33 1.17 -4.51 8.26
C LEU A 33 2.47 -4.24 7.48
N LEU A 34 3.28 -3.28 7.94
CA LEU A 34 4.55 -2.92 7.33
C LEU A 34 5.61 -3.99 7.68
N ASN A 35 5.79 -4.25 8.97
CA ASN A 35 6.79 -5.19 9.49
C ASN A 35 6.11 -6.27 10.36
N PRO A 36 5.44 -7.26 9.75
CA PRO A 36 4.72 -8.27 10.50
C PRO A 36 5.66 -9.20 11.26
N ASP A 37 5.21 -9.69 12.42
CA ASP A 37 5.88 -10.78 13.13
C ASP A 37 5.65 -12.11 12.38
N GLU A 38 6.62 -12.49 11.54
CA GLU A 38 6.56 -13.71 10.72
C GLU A 38 6.53 -15.01 11.54
N SER A 39 6.79 -14.97 12.86
CA SER A 39 6.54 -16.13 13.73
C SER A 39 5.05 -16.36 13.97
N LYS A 40 4.22 -15.31 13.86
CA LYS A 40 2.77 -15.32 14.11
C LYS A 40 1.93 -15.23 12.85
N VAL A 41 2.50 -14.84 11.71
CA VAL A 41 1.80 -14.80 10.42
C VAL A 41 2.58 -15.46 9.30
N ASP A 42 1.88 -16.05 8.35
CA ASP A 42 2.37 -16.35 7.03
C ASP A 42 2.29 -15.08 6.17
N VAL A 43 3.39 -14.76 5.51
CA VAL A 43 3.47 -13.65 4.55
C VAL A 43 3.55 -14.25 3.15
N GLY A 44 2.59 -13.90 2.31
CA GLY A 44 2.55 -14.29 0.92
C GLY A 44 2.32 -13.10 -0.01
N GLU A 45 2.44 -13.36 -1.29
CA GLU A 45 2.01 -12.42 -2.32
C GLU A 45 0.97 -13.09 -3.21
N GLU A 46 -0.04 -12.34 -3.63
CA GLU A 46 -1.00 -12.77 -4.65
C GLU A 46 -1.17 -11.66 -5.69
N THR A 47 -1.61 -12.05 -6.89
CA THR A 47 -2.07 -11.10 -7.90
C THR A 47 -3.56 -11.29 -8.11
N SER A 48 -4.34 -10.26 -7.83
CA SER A 48 -5.79 -10.25 -8.00
C SER A 48 -6.21 -8.94 -8.64
N HIS A 49 -7.09 -9.02 -9.63
CA HIS A 49 -7.60 -7.86 -10.37
C HIS A 49 -6.50 -7.02 -11.05
N GLY A 50 -5.36 -7.64 -11.35
CA GLY A 50 -4.19 -6.98 -11.95
C GLY A 50 -3.35 -6.18 -10.95
N ILE A 51 -3.63 -6.29 -9.65
CA ILE A 51 -2.88 -5.66 -8.57
C ILE A 51 -2.14 -6.75 -7.80
N ARG A 52 -0.89 -6.48 -7.43
CA ARG A 52 -0.14 -7.32 -6.50
C ARG A 52 -0.50 -6.95 -5.06
N TRP A 53 -0.75 -7.96 -4.25
CA TRP A 53 -1.14 -7.82 -2.86
C TRP A 53 -0.16 -8.60 -1.99
N LYS A 54 0.29 -7.98 -0.89
CA LYS A 54 0.89 -8.69 0.24
C LYS A 54 -0.23 -9.25 1.08
N VAL A 55 -0.21 -10.56 1.32
CA VAL A 55 -1.23 -11.28 2.11
C VAL A 55 -0.62 -11.71 3.43
N LEU A 56 -1.28 -11.36 4.52
CA LEU A 56 -0.90 -11.78 5.87
C LEU A 56 -1.97 -12.71 6.42
N THR A 57 -1.59 -13.93 6.79
CA THR A 57 -2.51 -14.94 7.36
C THR A 57 -2.01 -15.39 8.73
N PRO A 58 -2.83 -15.41 9.79
CA PRO A 58 -2.40 -15.86 11.11
C PRO A 58 -1.95 -17.32 11.12
N LYS A 59 -0.86 -17.59 11.84
CA LYS A 59 -0.39 -18.93 12.17
C LYS A 59 -1.01 -19.41 13.48
N GLY A 60 -1.37 -20.69 13.52
CA GLY A 60 -1.79 -21.37 14.75
C GLY A 60 -2.94 -20.66 15.48
N ASN A 61 -2.69 -20.27 16.74
CA ASN A 61 -3.65 -19.60 17.62
C ASN A 61 -3.42 -18.08 17.73
N ALA A 62 -2.59 -17.49 16.85
CA ALA A 62 -2.36 -16.04 16.85
C ALA A 62 -3.69 -15.28 16.76
N ASN A 63 -3.87 -14.34 17.67
CA ASN A 63 -5.10 -13.58 17.83
C ASN A 63 -4.78 -12.10 17.71
N PHE A 64 -5.12 -11.51 16.56
CA PHE A 64 -4.93 -10.10 16.29
C PHE A 64 -6.27 -9.37 16.41
N LYS A 65 -6.25 -8.25 17.13
CA LYS A 65 -7.43 -7.39 17.35
C LYS A 65 -7.19 -5.95 16.92
N SER A 66 -5.95 -5.55 16.75
CA SER A 66 -5.56 -4.24 16.24
C SER A 66 -4.59 -4.37 15.07
N PHE A 67 -4.66 -3.40 14.17
CA PHE A 67 -3.88 -3.36 12.94
C PHE A 67 -3.22 -1.99 12.80
N THR A 68 -1.94 -1.99 12.51
CA THR A 68 -1.11 -0.77 12.39
C THR A 68 -0.23 -0.85 11.16
N GLU A 69 0.24 0.29 10.68
CA GLU A 69 1.33 0.38 9.72
C GLU A 69 2.45 1.20 10.37
N GLY A 70 3.41 0.51 10.98
CA GLY A 70 4.39 1.09 11.88
C GLY A 70 3.73 1.74 13.10
N ARG A 71 3.66 3.07 13.13
CA ARG A 71 3.07 3.86 14.24
C ARG A 71 1.69 4.45 13.92
N VAL A 72 1.12 4.11 12.77
CA VAL A 72 -0.16 4.65 12.31
C VAL A 72 -1.24 3.59 12.47
N ASP A 73 -2.31 3.91 13.18
CA ASP A 73 -3.46 3.02 13.35
C ASP A 73 -4.19 2.82 12.01
N VAL A 74 -4.50 1.56 11.70
CA VAL A 74 -5.29 1.17 10.53
C VAL A 74 -6.73 0.89 10.97
N GLY A 75 -6.90 0.09 12.01
CA GLY A 75 -8.20 -0.27 12.54
C GLY A 75 -8.11 -1.32 13.65
N THR A 76 -9.28 -1.66 14.19
CA THR A 76 -9.44 -2.68 15.24
C THR A 76 -10.62 -3.57 14.91
N THR A 77 -10.64 -4.80 15.43
CA THR A 77 -11.76 -5.72 15.30
C THR A 77 -11.98 -6.47 16.60
N THR A 78 -13.23 -6.74 16.94
CA THR A 78 -13.60 -7.64 18.04
C THR A 78 -13.78 -9.08 17.56
N GLU A 79 -13.80 -9.31 16.25
CA GLU A 79 -14.00 -10.62 15.64
C GLU A 79 -12.68 -11.39 15.46
N LYS A 80 -12.75 -12.66 15.03
CA LYS A 80 -11.56 -13.46 14.73
C LYS A 80 -10.95 -12.99 13.42
N PHE A 81 -9.74 -12.45 13.45
CA PHE A 81 -8.97 -12.11 12.25
C PHE A 81 -8.67 -13.36 11.39
N LYS A 82 -8.74 -13.19 10.06
CA LYS A 82 -8.56 -14.26 9.07
C LYS A 82 -7.40 -13.99 8.13
N TYR A 83 -7.36 -12.81 7.53
CA TYR A 83 -6.23 -12.36 6.73
C TYR A 83 -6.30 -10.85 6.50
N ALA A 84 -5.18 -10.26 6.15
CA ALA A 84 -5.10 -8.89 5.62
C ALA A 84 -4.47 -8.93 4.22
N LYS A 85 -5.00 -8.15 3.28
CA LYS A 85 -4.40 -7.90 1.96
C LYS A 85 -4.01 -6.45 1.87
N ILE A 86 -2.75 -6.20 1.53
CA ILE A 86 -2.19 -4.85 1.41
C ILE A 86 -1.75 -4.66 -0.04
N SER A 87 -2.28 -3.63 -0.71
CA SER A 87 -1.88 -3.30 -2.07
C SER A 87 -0.39 -2.94 -2.11
N LEU A 88 0.34 -3.58 -3.00
CA LEU A 88 1.75 -3.24 -3.29
C LEU A 88 1.86 -2.16 -4.38
N ASP A 89 0.74 -1.66 -4.90
CA ASP A 89 0.73 -0.54 -5.84
C ASP A 89 0.77 0.80 -5.10
N PRO A 90 1.84 1.59 -5.24
CA PRO A 90 1.99 2.86 -4.52
C PRO A 90 0.95 3.91 -4.92
N ARG A 91 0.28 3.76 -6.06
CA ARG A 91 -0.78 4.67 -6.52
C ARG A 91 -2.08 4.49 -5.74
N ALA A 92 -2.21 3.37 -5.04
CA ALA A 92 -3.41 3.03 -4.28
C ALA A 92 -3.03 2.27 -3.01
N PRO A 93 -2.70 2.99 -1.93
CA PRO A 93 -2.49 2.41 -0.62
C PRO A 93 -3.84 1.94 -0.06
N LEU A 94 -4.16 0.68 -0.34
CA LEU A 94 -5.40 0.02 -0.01
C LEU A 94 -5.12 -1.18 0.90
N VAL A 95 -5.99 -1.39 1.88
CA VAL A 95 -5.96 -2.56 2.76
C VAL A 95 -7.36 -3.17 2.85
N GLU A 96 -7.44 -4.48 2.73
CA GLU A 96 -8.63 -5.28 3.02
C GLU A 96 -8.33 -6.18 4.23
N ILE A 97 -9.20 -6.16 5.23
CA ILE A 97 -9.07 -6.98 6.44
C ILE A 97 -10.30 -7.88 6.53
N ALA A 98 -10.07 -9.19 6.50
CA ALA A 98 -11.10 -10.18 6.72
C ALA A 98 -11.11 -10.64 8.18
N HIS A 99 -12.29 -10.62 8.77
CA HIS A 99 -12.53 -11.16 10.10
C HIS A 99 -13.90 -11.84 10.21
N GLY A 100 -14.12 -12.57 11.29
CA GLY A 100 -15.36 -13.30 11.56
C GLY A 100 -15.21 -14.82 11.56
N GLY A 101 -16.35 -15.49 11.60
CA GLY A 101 -16.47 -16.95 11.68
C GLY A 101 -16.80 -17.58 10.33
N VAL A 102 -18.01 -18.12 10.21
CA VAL A 102 -18.53 -18.76 8.99
C VAL A 102 -18.90 -17.72 7.93
N ARG A 103 -19.38 -16.56 8.34
CA ARG A 103 -19.59 -15.39 7.47
C ARG A 103 -18.47 -14.41 7.75
N TYR A 104 -17.64 -14.18 6.74
CA TYR A 104 -16.60 -13.16 6.83
C TYR A 104 -17.21 -11.78 6.70
N LYS A 105 -16.67 -10.85 7.47
CA LYS A 105 -16.80 -9.42 7.26
C LYS A 105 -15.49 -8.92 6.67
N LEU A 106 -15.61 -8.00 5.73
CA LEU A 106 -14.49 -7.34 5.08
C LEU A 106 -14.56 -5.87 5.44
N ASN A 107 -13.49 -5.38 6.05
CA ASN A 107 -13.29 -3.96 6.28
C ASN A 107 -12.22 -3.49 5.29
N HIS A 108 -12.52 -2.39 4.61
CA HIS A 108 -11.65 -1.84 3.59
C HIS A 108 -11.11 -0.51 4.08
N TYR A 109 -9.84 -0.25 3.82
CA TYR A 109 -9.16 0.96 4.25
C TYR A 109 -8.39 1.57 3.10
N GLU A 110 -8.37 2.89 3.07
CA GLU A 110 -7.56 3.68 2.17
C GLU A 110 -6.65 4.60 2.97
N LYS A 111 -5.42 4.78 2.49
CA LYS A 111 -4.51 5.76 3.09
C LYS A 111 -4.66 7.10 2.39
N SER A 112 -4.93 8.15 3.16
CA SER A 112 -4.99 9.54 2.69
C SER A 112 -4.36 10.47 3.73
N GLY A 113 -3.49 11.38 3.29
CA GLY A 113 -2.80 12.31 4.21
C GLY A 113 -1.98 11.63 5.30
N GLY A 114 -1.43 10.44 5.03
CA GLY A 114 -0.64 9.66 5.99
C GLY A 114 -1.46 8.91 7.04
N LYS A 115 -2.79 8.92 6.97
CA LYS A 115 -3.68 8.19 7.88
C LYS A 115 -4.53 7.19 7.10
N TRP A 116 -4.88 6.09 7.75
CA TRP A 116 -5.84 5.14 7.22
C TRP A 116 -7.26 5.56 7.57
N LYS A 117 -8.15 5.43 6.60
CA LYS A 117 -9.57 5.70 6.74
C LYS A 117 -10.34 4.48 6.26
N GLU A 118 -11.26 4.00 7.07
CA GLU A 118 -12.19 2.97 6.65
C GLU A 118 -13.08 3.49 5.51
N THR A 119 -13.32 2.64 4.52
CA THR A 119 -14.13 2.92 3.34
C THR A 119 -15.07 1.76 3.06
N ASP A 120 -16.16 2.03 2.36
CA ASP A 120 -17.04 0.98 1.89
C ASP A 120 -16.44 0.22 0.69
N TYR A 121 -17.04 -0.93 0.39
CA TYR A 121 -16.64 -1.80 -0.72
C TYR A 121 -16.75 -1.10 -2.09
N SER A 122 -17.73 -0.22 -2.30
CA SER A 122 -17.95 0.45 -3.59
C SER A 122 -16.81 1.42 -3.90
N GLU A 123 -16.41 2.23 -2.92
CA GLU A 123 -15.27 3.14 -3.06
C GLU A 123 -13.94 2.37 -3.17
N PHE A 124 -13.78 1.28 -2.42
CA PHE A 124 -12.62 0.41 -2.54
C PHE A 124 -12.51 -0.21 -3.95
N ASP A 125 -13.59 -0.81 -4.45
CA ASP A 125 -13.64 -1.45 -5.77
C ASP A 125 -13.42 -0.43 -6.91
N LYS A 126 -13.96 0.79 -6.79
CA LYS A 126 -13.66 1.88 -7.74
C LYS A 126 -12.16 2.15 -7.83
N LYS A 127 -11.45 2.18 -6.70
CA LYS A 127 -10.00 2.42 -6.66
C LYS A 127 -9.21 1.24 -7.23
N VAL A 128 -9.58 0.02 -6.88
CA VAL A 128 -9.03 -1.22 -7.48
C VAL A 128 -9.14 -1.17 -9.01
N ASN A 129 -10.33 -0.83 -9.53
CA ASN A 129 -10.59 -0.75 -10.97
C ASN A 129 -9.85 0.41 -11.65
N ALA A 130 -9.64 1.54 -10.96
CA ALA A 130 -8.87 2.66 -11.49
C ALA A 130 -7.39 2.28 -11.71
N ILE A 131 -6.78 1.53 -10.79
CA ILE A 131 -5.41 1.04 -10.93
C ILE A 131 -5.31 0.10 -12.13
N LYS A 132 -6.23 -0.87 -12.23
CA LYS A 132 -6.28 -1.82 -13.34
C LYS A 132 -6.29 -1.12 -14.70
N LYS A 133 -7.11 -0.07 -14.87
CA LYS A 133 -7.15 0.71 -16.12
C LYS A 133 -5.84 1.43 -16.41
N ASN A 134 -5.17 1.95 -15.38
CA ASN A 134 -3.89 2.66 -15.53
C ASN A 134 -2.69 1.72 -15.74
N VAL A 135 -2.76 0.46 -15.31
CA VAL A 135 -1.78 -0.58 -15.67
C VAL A 135 -1.89 -0.97 -17.15
N VAL A 136 -3.10 -0.90 -17.72
CA VAL A 136 -3.36 -1.27 -19.13
C VAL A 136 -3.08 -0.11 -20.10
N LYS A 137 -2.95 1.13 -19.62
CA LYS A 137 -2.50 2.24 -20.46
C LYS A 137 -0.99 2.08 -20.67
N PRO A 138 -0.48 1.84 -21.90
CA PRO A 138 0.95 1.73 -22.12
C PRO A 138 1.57 3.07 -21.76
N GLU A 139 2.48 3.05 -20.79
CA GLU A 139 3.51 4.06 -20.66
C GLU A 139 4.20 4.11 -22.03
N THR A 140 3.93 5.19 -22.75
CA THR A 140 4.30 5.33 -24.14
C THR A 140 5.81 5.47 -24.17
N ALA A 141 6.52 4.38 -24.47
CA ALA A 141 7.91 4.43 -24.87
C ALA A 141 8.03 5.44 -26.01
N PRO A 142 9.04 6.33 -26.02
CA PRO A 142 9.16 7.31 -27.09
C PRO A 142 9.30 6.57 -28.43
N GLU A 143 8.36 6.83 -29.34
CA GLU A 143 8.42 6.41 -30.74
C GLU A 143 9.69 7.00 -31.36
N ALA A 144 10.69 6.14 -31.59
CA ALA A 144 11.74 6.43 -32.55
C ALA A 144 11.20 6.14 -33.96
N LYS A 145 10.71 7.19 -34.62
CA LYS A 145 10.60 7.32 -36.08
C LYS A 145 11.22 8.70 -36.38
N GLN A 146 12.09 8.94 -37.36
CA GLN A 146 12.27 8.43 -38.73
C GLN A 146 13.80 8.47 -39.06
N GLU A 147 14.35 7.91 -40.14
CA GLU A 147 14.09 8.26 -41.54
C GLU A 147 14.79 7.33 -42.54
N GLN A 148 14.14 7.11 -43.68
CA GLN A 148 14.49 6.22 -44.79
C GLN A 148 15.24 6.96 -45.92
N GLN A 149 16.03 6.16 -46.67
CA GLN A 149 16.28 6.19 -48.13
C GLN A 149 17.31 7.14 -48.75
N SER A 150 18.33 6.55 -49.40
CA SER A 150 18.54 6.52 -50.87
C SER A 150 19.77 5.60 -51.14
N ALA A 151 20.02 4.97 -52.28
CA ALA A 151 19.65 5.25 -53.66
C ALA A 151 19.62 3.96 -54.52
N ASN A 152 19.14 4.16 -55.75
CA ASN A 152 18.69 3.19 -56.74
C ASN A 152 19.80 2.44 -57.50
N ALA A 153 19.35 1.43 -58.25
CA ALA A 153 20.04 0.64 -59.26
C ALA A 153 20.79 1.44 -60.33
N ASP A 154 21.86 0.88 -60.89
CA ASP A 154 21.96 0.55 -62.32
C ASP A 154 23.16 -0.38 -62.59
N GLY A 155 23.05 -1.23 -63.60
CA GLY A 155 23.99 -2.32 -63.90
C GLY A 155 25.18 -1.95 -64.78
N THR A 156 26.07 -2.94 -64.99
CA THR A 156 26.67 -3.35 -66.27
C THR A 156 28.04 -4.01 -66.09
N SER A 157 28.12 -5.25 -66.56
CA SER A 157 29.22 -5.94 -67.25
C SER A 157 30.65 -5.89 -66.67
N ASN A 158 31.26 -7.05 -66.47
CA ASN A 158 32.27 -7.60 -67.40
C ASN A 158 32.70 -9.01 -66.96
N ASN A 159 32.49 -9.98 -67.84
CA ASN A 159 33.36 -11.18 -67.97
C ASN A 159 34.77 -10.70 -68.40
N PRO A 160 35.88 -11.42 -68.16
CA PRO A 160 36.11 -12.75 -68.76
C PRO A 160 36.94 -13.76 -67.92
N GLU A 161 36.94 -15.02 -68.40
CA GLU A 161 38.02 -16.04 -68.45
C GLU A 161 38.74 -16.39 -67.12
N ASP A 162 38.75 -17.65 -66.66
CA ASP A 162 39.37 -18.86 -67.27
C ASP A 162 38.73 -20.13 -66.64
#